data_AF-A0A7X6IBB2-F1
#
_entry.id   AF-A0A7X6IBB2-F1
#
_cell.length_a   1.000
_cell.length_b   1.000
_cell.length_c   1.000
_cell.angle_alpha   90.00
_cell.angle_beta   90.00
_cell.angle_gamma   90.00
#
_symmetry.space_group_name_H-M   'P 1'
#
loop_
_entity.id
_entity.type
_entity.pdbx_description
1 polymer ?
#
loop_
_entity_poly.entity_id
_entity_poly.type
_entity_poly.pdbx_seq_one_letter_code
_entity_poly.pdbx_strand_id
1 'polypeptide(L)'
;MSFRSRFHWNLLLTYHMNYDMYLIANINRRFNMATASEKVRLFRHVERGFYDETGSINIENLRKELGLTLEQIAKAVGKNIRTLQKNSHSRAIQQRLIQIVAVLTLLNELIDNPQEGQVWLNAPHPDFAGMTPKQLIVEGKAQALVDYLNEIRTGALR
;
A
#
# COMPACT_ATOMS: atom_id res chain seq x y z
N MET A 1 -35.84 -13.07 -38.13
CA MET A 1 -34.80 -12.79 -37.12
C MET A 1 -34.76 -13.97 -36.16
N SER A 2 -33.68 -14.64 -35.78
CA SER A 2 -32.24 -14.36 -35.83
C SER A 2 -31.52 -15.70 -35.53
N PHE A 3 -30.89 -16.32 -36.54
CA PHE A 3 -29.97 -17.45 -36.34
C PHE A 3 -28.49 -17.03 -36.45
N ARG A 4 -28.23 -15.85 -37.06
CA ARG A 4 -26.88 -15.27 -37.22
C ARG A 4 -26.32 -14.60 -35.97
N SER A 5 -27.14 -14.29 -34.96
CA SER A 5 -26.67 -13.59 -33.76
C SER A 5 -25.95 -14.54 -32.77
N ARG A 6 -26.40 -15.79 -32.60
CA ARG A 6 -25.81 -16.72 -31.60
C ARG A 6 -24.40 -17.23 -31.95
N PHE A 7 -24.05 -17.33 -33.23
CA PHE A 7 -22.72 -17.82 -33.65
C PHE A 7 -21.59 -16.80 -33.42
N HIS A 8 -21.87 -15.51 -33.58
CA HIS A 8 -20.86 -14.46 -33.39
C HIS A 8 -20.45 -14.30 -31.92
N TRP A 9 -21.40 -14.47 -30.98
CA TRP A 9 -21.12 -14.40 -29.55
C TRP A 9 -20.25 -15.55 -29.03
N ASN A 10 -20.41 -16.77 -29.56
CA ASN A 10 -19.61 -17.92 -29.14
C ASN A 10 -18.14 -17.83 -29.58
N LEU A 11 -17.88 -17.31 -30.78
CA LEU A 11 -16.51 -17.08 -31.27
C LEU A 11 -15.79 -16.00 -30.49
N LEU A 12 -16.46 -14.89 -30.16
CA LEU A 12 -15.88 -13.81 -29.34
C LEU A 12 -15.58 -14.26 -27.91
N LEU A 13 -16.48 -15.03 -27.28
CA LEU A 13 -16.25 -15.61 -25.95
C LEU A 13 -15.08 -16.61 -25.96
N THR A 14 -14.97 -17.46 -26.99
CA THR A 14 -13.89 -18.45 -27.11
C THR A 14 -12.53 -17.78 -27.37
N TYR A 15 -12.50 -16.73 -28.18
CA TYR A 15 -11.30 -15.93 -28.39
C TYR A 15 -10.88 -15.19 -27.12
N HIS A 16 -11.80 -14.54 -26.40
CA HIS A 16 -11.49 -13.82 -25.16
C HIS A 16 -10.96 -14.78 -24.09
N MET A 17 -11.61 -15.93 -23.89
CA MET A 17 -11.17 -16.96 -22.96
C MET A 17 -9.79 -17.54 -23.31
N ASN A 18 -9.48 -17.70 -24.61
CA ASN A 18 -8.16 -18.13 -25.04
C ASN A 18 -7.11 -17.05 -24.81
N TYR A 19 -7.38 -15.79 -25.18
CA TYR A 19 -6.47 -14.67 -24.94
C TYR A 19 -6.16 -14.49 -23.45
N ASP A 20 -7.16 -14.59 -22.58
CA ASP A 20 -6.99 -14.53 -21.13
C ASP A 20 -6.12 -15.68 -20.62
N MET A 21 -6.36 -16.91 -21.10
CA MET A 21 -5.57 -18.07 -20.72
C MET A 21 -4.11 -18.00 -21.21
N TYR A 22 -3.88 -17.50 -22.43
CA TYR A 22 -2.53 -17.23 -22.94
C TYR A 22 -1.83 -16.11 -22.18
N LEU A 23 -2.54 -15.05 -21.82
CA LEU A 23 -2.02 -13.94 -21.03
C LEU A 23 -1.58 -14.41 -19.63
N ILE A 24 -2.46 -15.15 -18.94
CA ILE A 24 -2.18 -15.71 -17.61
C ILE A 24 -1.00 -16.69 -17.67
N ALA A 25 -0.97 -17.60 -18.65
CA ALA A 25 0.13 -18.55 -18.82
C ALA A 25 1.48 -17.85 -19.10
N ASN A 26 1.46 -16.78 -19.89
CA ASN A 26 2.66 -16.00 -20.19
C ASN A 26 3.14 -15.20 -18.97
N ILE A 27 2.22 -14.58 -18.20
CA ILE A 27 2.55 -13.91 -16.94
C ILE A 27 3.18 -14.90 -15.96
N ASN A 28 2.57 -16.07 -15.78
CA ASN A 28 3.10 -17.11 -14.88
C ASN A 28 4.47 -17.62 -15.34
N ARG A 29 4.67 -17.84 -16.64
CA ARG A 29 5.96 -18.27 -17.20
C ARG A 29 7.05 -17.21 -16.96
N ARG A 30 6.75 -15.93 -17.24
CA ARG A 30 7.68 -14.81 -17.01
C ARG A 30 7.98 -14.62 -15.53
N PHE A 31 6.98 -14.75 -14.65
CA PHE A 31 7.19 -14.71 -13.21
C PHE A 31 8.08 -15.86 -12.74
N ASN A 32 7.85 -17.08 -13.21
CA ASN A 32 8.67 -18.24 -12.84
C ASN A 32 10.12 -18.11 -13.32
N MET A 33 10.33 -17.54 -14.52
CA MET A 33 11.64 -17.30 -15.12
C MET A 33 12.37 -16.06 -14.58
N ALA A 34 11.69 -15.18 -13.85
CA ALA A 34 12.32 -14.02 -13.26
C ALA A 34 13.37 -14.44 -12.22
N THR A 35 14.51 -13.77 -12.27
CA THR A 35 15.61 -13.94 -11.30
C THR A 35 15.14 -13.56 -9.89
N ALA A 36 15.85 -14.03 -8.86
CA ALA A 36 15.54 -13.65 -7.48
C ALA A 36 15.56 -12.12 -7.29
N SER A 37 16.48 -11.41 -7.95
CA SER A 37 16.56 -9.95 -7.90
C SER A 37 15.41 -9.25 -8.63
N GLU A 38 14.91 -9.80 -9.73
CA GLU A 38 13.72 -9.29 -10.44
C GLU A 38 12.42 -9.56 -9.65
N LYS A 39 12.29 -10.73 -9.05
CA LYS A 39 11.19 -11.03 -8.11
C LYS A 39 11.22 -10.10 -6.91
N VAL A 40 12.40 -9.79 -6.37
CA VAL A 40 12.58 -8.79 -5.31
C VAL A 40 12.16 -7.39 -5.78
N ARG A 41 12.42 -7.00 -7.04
CA ARG A 41 11.94 -5.72 -7.60
C ARG A 41 10.41 -5.65 -7.69
N LEU A 42 9.73 -6.75 -8.01
CA LEU A 42 8.25 -6.81 -8.02
C LEU A 42 7.65 -6.48 -6.65
N PHE A 43 8.34 -6.82 -5.57
CA PHE A 43 7.89 -6.55 -4.21
C PHE A 43 8.56 -5.32 -3.57
N ARG A 44 9.44 -4.61 -4.28
CA ARG A 44 10.15 -3.46 -3.69
C ARG A 44 9.19 -2.34 -3.28
N HIS A 45 8.10 -2.16 -4.02
CA HIS A 45 7.06 -1.17 -3.72
C HIS A 45 5.99 -1.68 -2.75
N VAL A 46 6.05 -2.96 -2.36
CA VAL A 46 5.12 -3.60 -1.43
C VAL A 46 5.97 -4.17 -0.31
N GLU A 47 6.19 -3.40 0.74
CA GLU A 47 6.76 -3.97 1.96
C GLU A 47 5.83 -5.08 2.48
N ARG A 48 6.15 -6.32 2.09
CA ARG A 48 5.26 -7.48 2.26
C ARG A 48 4.87 -7.72 3.71
N GLY A 49 5.68 -7.23 4.66
CA GLY A 49 5.38 -7.32 6.09
C GLY A 49 4.07 -6.66 6.49
N PHE A 50 3.55 -5.70 5.72
CA PHE A 50 2.30 -5.02 6.04
C PHE A 50 1.06 -5.65 5.42
N TYR A 51 1.17 -6.60 4.49
CA TYR A 51 0.03 -7.13 3.75
C TYR A 51 -0.27 -8.58 4.16
N ASP A 52 -1.55 -8.92 4.25
CA ASP A 52 -2.02 -10.29 4.40
C ASP A 52 -2.08 -11.03 3.05
N GLU A 53 -2.44 -12.31 3.09
CA GLU A 53 -2.55 -13.18 1.92
C GLU A 53 -3.60 -12.71 0.89
N THR A 54 -4.53 -11.84 1.29
CA THR A 54 -5.55 -11.25 0.41
C THR A 54 -5.08 -9.94 -0.23
N GLY A 55 -3.90 -9.45 0.14
CA GLY A 55 -3.39 -8.14 -0.28
C GLY A 55 -3.99 -6.96 0.47
N SER A 56 -4.66 -7.21 1.60
CA SER A 56 -5.13 -6.16 2.50
C SER A 56 -4.06 -5.86 3.56
N ILE A 57 -4.02 -4.64 4.07
CA ILE A 57 -3.05 -4.26 5.11
C ILE A 57 -3.42 -4.93 6.43
N ASN A 58 -2.46 -5.68 6.97
CA ASN A 58 -2.48 -6.26 8.30
C ASN A 58 -2.24 -5.17 9.35
N ILE A 59 -3.32 -4.80 10.04
CA ILE A 59 -3.32 -3.75 11.07
C ILE A 59 -2.38 -4.07 12.23
N GLU A 60 -2.25 -5.35 12.59
CA GLU A 60 -1.40 -5.79 13.71
C GLU A 60 0.08 -5.62 13.42
N ASN A 61 0.51 -5.89 12.19
CA ASN A 61 1.89 -5.65 11.77
C ASN A 61 2.16 -4.15 11.67
N LEU A 62 1.26 -3.40 11.03
CA LEU A 62 1.41 -1.95 10.87
C LEU A 62 1.49 -1.23 12.22
N ARG A 63 0.62 -1.56 13.18
CA ARG A 63 0.62 -0.91 14.49
C ARG A 63 1.88 -1.25 15.30
N LYS A 64 2.40 -2.47 15.17
CA LYS A 64 3.64 -2.89 15.86
C LYS A 64 4.83 -2.12 15.33
N GLU A 65 4.94 -1.98 14.00
CA GLU A 65 6.03 -1.24 13.37
C GLU A 65 6.04 0.24 13.77
N LEU A 66 4.86 0.86 13.85
CA LEU A 66 4.72 2.26 14.25
C LEU A 66 4.79 2.47 15.78
N GLY A 67 4.72 1.39 16.57
CA GLY A 67 4.55 1.47 18.02
C GLY A 67 3.24 2.18 18.40
N LEU A 68 2.17 1.99 17.63
CA LEU A 68 0.86 2.60 17.85
C LEU A 68 -0.12 1.60 18.47
N THR A 69 -1.04 2.13 19.26
CA THR A 69 -2.21 1.39 19.76
C THR A 69 -3.25 1.20 18.66
N LEU A 70 -4.14 0.23 18.82
CA LEU A 70 -5.26 0.02 17.89
C LEU A 70 -6.20 1.23 17.84
N GLU A 71 -6.36 1.94 18.97
CA GLU A 71 -7.15 3.18 19.04
C GLU A 71 -6.54 4.29 18.18
N GLN A 72 -5.23 4.45 18.23
CA GLN A 72 -4.51 5.42 17.39
C GLN A 72 -4.62 5.08 15.90
N ILE A 73 -4.57 3.80 15.52
CA ILE A 73 -4.82 3.40 14.12
C ILE A 73 -6.26 3.68 13.71
N ALA A 74 -7.23 3.40 14.59
CA ALA A 74 -8.64 3.71 14.33
C ALA A 74 -8.83 5.22 14.09
N LYS A 75 -8.22 6.06 14.94
CA LYS A 75 -8.20 7.51 14.77
C LYS A 75 -7.56 7.92 13.45
N ALA A 76 -6.40 7.36 13.11
CA ALA A 76 -5.67 7.65 11.87
C ALA A 76 -6.52 7.39 10.61
N VAL A 77 -7.38 6.38 10.63
CA VAL A 77 -8.28 6.08 9.50
C VAL A 77 -9.67 6.72 9.63
N GLY A 78 -9.89 7.55 10.65
CA GLY A 78 -11.16 8.25 10.89
C GLY A 78 -12.31 7.33 11.28
N LYS A 79 -12.03 6.27 12.05
CA LYS A 79 -13.01 5.27 12.51
C LYS A 79 -12.88 5.03 14.02
N ASN A 80 -13.88 4.41 14.61
CA ASN A 80 -13.75 3.82 15.95
C ASN A 80 -13.17 2.39 15.83
N ILE A 81 -12.66 1.87 16.96
CA ILE A 81 -12.02 0.54 17.04
C ILE A 81 -12.95 -0.57 16.53
N ARG A 82 -14.23 -0.55 16.92
CA ARG A 82 -15.21 -1.57 16.51
C ARG A 82 -15.42 -1.60 14.99
N THR A 83 -15.52 -0.43 14.37
CA THR A 83 -15.66 -0.30 12.92
C THR A 83 -14.38 -0.72 12.20
N LEU A 84 -13.21 -0.35 12.73
CA LEU A 84 -11.92 -0.77 12.20
C LEU A 84 -11.79 -2.30 12.19
N GLN A 85 -12.10 -2.96 13.31
CA GLN A 85 -12.00 -4.42 13.43
C GLN A 85 -13.00 -5.15 12.54
N LYS A 86 -14.25 -4.68 12.47
CA LYS A 86 -15.29 -5.35 11.68
C LYS A 86 -15.09 -5.18 10.17
N ASN A 87 -14.58 -4.03 9.73
CA ASN A 87 -14.53 -3.63 8.33
C ASN A 87 -13.10 -3.32 7.87
N SER A 88 -12.09 -3.97 8.45
CA SER A 88 -10.68 -3.72 8.17
C SER A 88 -10.35 -3.86 6.67
N HIS A 89 -11.01 -4.78 5.96
CA HIS A 89 -10.81 -5.01 4.52
C HIS A 89 -11.65 -4.07 3.63
N SER A 90 -12.42 -3.15 4.21
CA SER A 90 -13.19 -2.20 3.41
C SER A 90 -12.27 -1.25 2.65
N ARG A 91 -12.61 -0.97 1.40
CA ARG A 91 -11.84 -0.09 0.52
C ARG A 91 -11.49 1.25 1.16
N ALA A 92 -12.44 1.86 1.88
CA ALA A 92 -12.24 3.15 2.53
C ALA A 92 -11.19 3.10 3.67
N ILE A 93 -11.18 2.04 4.47
CA ILE A 93 -10.16 1.85 5.52
C ILE A 93 -8.82 1.53 4.87
N GLN A 94 -8.79 0.60 3.91
CA GLN A 94 -7.56 0.19 3.21
C GLN A 94 -6.89 1.36 2.49
N GLN A 95 -7.65 2.26 1.86
CA GLN A 95 -7.09 3.48 1.25
C GLN A 95 -6.34 4.36 2.25
N ARG A 96 -6.85 4.49 3.48
CA ARG A 96 -6.17 5.25 4.54
C ARG A 96 -4.93 4.51 5.05
N LEU A 97 -5.02 3.21 5.25
CA LEU A 97 -3.89 2.39 5.67
C LEU A 97 -2.75 2.41 4.63
N ILE A 98 -3.08 2.39 3.33
CA ILE A 98 -2.11 2.48 2.23
C ILE A 98 -1.30 3.77 2.32
N GLN A 99 -1.93 4.90 2.67
CA GLN A 99 -1.20 6.16 2.86
C GLN A 99 -0.18 6.05 4.01
N ILE A 100 -0.52 5.37 5.10
CA ILE A 100 0.39 5.16 6.24
C ILE A 100 1.56 4.25 5.84
N VAL A 101 1.28 3.15 5.13
CA VAL A 101 2.33 2.25 4.62
C VAL A 101 3.24 3.00 3.64
N ALA A 102 2.69 3.86 2.78
CA ALA A 102 3.47 4.66 1.85
C ALA A 102 4.45 5.61 2.56
N VAL A 103 4.08 6.18 3.72
CA VAL A 103 5.02 6.97 4.54
C VAL A 103 6.22 6.12 4.96
N LEU A 104 5.98 4.90 5.46
CA LEU A 104 7.04 4.00 5.90
C LEU A 104 7.94 3.56 4.74
N THR A 105 7.35 3.17 3.62
CA THR A 105 8.09 2.77 2.43
C THR A 105 8.95 3.92 1.90
N LEU A 106 8.41 5.14 1.76
CA LEU A 106 9.18 6.29 1.32
C LEU A 106 10.29 6.66 2.30
N LEU A 107 10.03 6.55 3.60
CA LEU A 107 11.04 6.82 4.63
C LEU A 107 12.20 5.82 4.54
N ASN A 108 11.89 4.53 4.37
CA ASN A 108 12.89 3.47 4.20
C ASN A 108 13.67 3.58 2.88
N GLU A 109 13.10 4.22 1.86
CA GLU A 109 13.82 4.53 0.62
C GLU A 109 14.77 5.74 0.76
N LEU A 110 14.47 6.66 1.68
CA LEU A 110 15.24 7.90 1.91
C LEU A 110 16.32 7.75 2.98
N ILE A 111 16.19 6.76 3.88
CA ILE A 111 17.06 6.57 5.03
C ILE A 111 17.66 5.17 5.01
N ASP A 112 19.00 5.08 5.01
CA ASP A 112 19.73 3.80 4.98
C ASP A 112 19.65 3.03 6.31
N ASN A 113 19.42 3.73 7.43
CA ASN A 113 19.39 3.15 8.78
C ASN A 113 17.96 3.14 9.36
N PRO A 114 17.35 1.97 9.58
CA PRO A 114 16.01 1.86 10.16
C PRO A 114 15.82 2.57 11.51
N GLN A 115 16.88 2.66 12.33
CA GLN A 115 16.82 3.36 13.62
C GLN A 115 16.65 4.87 13.45
N GLU A 116 17.26 5.46 12.42
CA GLU A 116 17.11 6.88 12.12
C GLU A 116 15.69 7.19 11.64
N GLY A 117 15.07 6.29 10.88
CA GLY A 117 13.66 6.41 10.51
C GLY A 117 12.75 6.45 11.73
N GLN A 118 12.99 5.59 12.73
CA GLN A 118 12.24 5.61 13.99
C GLN A 118 12.50 6.89 14.80
N VAL A 119 13.73 7.39 14.85
CA VAL A 119 14.03 8.69 15.47
C VAL A 119 13.24 9.80 14.78
N TRP A 120 13.27 9.85 13.45
CA TRP A 120 12.55 10.86 12.66
C TRP A 120 11.04 10.82 12.91
N LEU A 121 10.42 9.63 12.94
CA LEU A 121 8.98 9.47 13.22
C LEU A 121 8.56 10.01 14.60
N ASN A 122 9.47 9.99 15.58
CA ASN A 122 9.20 10.42 16.95
C ASN A 122 9.69 11.84 17.25
N ALA A 123 10.57 12.41 16.43
CA ALA A 123 11.11 13.75 16.65
C ALA A 123 10.09 14.84 16.26
N PRO A 124 9.95 15.91 17.06
CA PRO A 124 9.23 17.11 16.64
C PRO A 124 9.82 17.68 15.34
N HIS A 125 8.97 18.01 14.38
CA HIS A 125 9.42 18.53 13.09
C HIS A 125 9.02 20.02 12.95
N PRO A 126 9.95 20.92 12.56
CA PRO A 126 9.65 22.36 12.43
C PRO A 126 8.54 22.63 11.42
N ASP A 127 8.57 21.95 10.27
CA ASP A 127 7.57 22.12 9.20
C ASP A 127 6.18 21.60 9.57
N PHE A 128 6.07 20.84 10.67
CA PHE A 128 4.82 20.29 11.17
C PHE A 128 4.33 21.02 12.43
N ALA A 129 4.74 22.29 12.59
CA ALA A 129 4.41 23.13 13.75
C ALA A 129 4.78 22.46 15.09
N GLY A 130 5.91 21.74 15.12
CA GLY A 130 6.39 21.02 16.29
C GLY A 130 5.69 19.68 16.56
N MET A 131 4.74 19.26 15.72
CA MET A 131 4.22 17.90 15.77
C MET A 131 5.24 16.89 15.25
N THR A 132 5.15 15.66 15.73
CA THR A 132 5.94 14.54 15.18
C THR A 132 5.23 13.95 13.95
N PRO A 133 5.95 13.34 13.00
CA PRO A 133 5.33 12.61 11.90
C PRO A 133 4.35 11.55 12.38
N LYS A 134 4.68 10.83 13.47
CA LYS A 134 3.77 9.86 14.08
C LYS A 134 2.47 10.48 14.59
N GLN A 135 2.52 11.68 15.18
CA GLN A 135 1.30 12.41 15.56
C GLN A 135 0.48 12.79 14.33
N LEU A 136 1.10 13.24 13.23
CA LEU A 136 0.38 13.52 11.99
C LEU A 136 -0.32 12.29 11.41
N ILE A 137 0.32 11.10 11.48
CA ILE A 137 -0.31 9.83 11.11
C ILE A 137 -1.57 9.62 11.96
N VAL A 138 -1.46 9.76 13.28
CA VAL A 138 -2.59 9.57 14.22
C VAL A 138 -3.72 10.58 13.99
N GLU A 139 -3.42 11.81 13.56
CA GLU A 139 -4.41 12.81 13.15
C GLU A 139 -4.99 12.56 11.74
N GLY A 140 -4.65 11.45 11.08
CA GLY A 140 -5.17 11.09 9.76
C GLY A 140 -4.57 11.91 8.61
N LYS A 141 -3.40 12.53 8.84
CA LYS A 141 -2.69 13.38 7.89
C LYS A 141 -1.54 12.67 7.16
N ALA A 142 -1.61 11.34 7.05
CA ALA A 142 -0.57 10.53 6.41
C ALA A 142 -0.29 10.96 4.95
N GLN A 143 -1.30 11.40 4.19
CA GLN A 143 -1.09 11.89 2.83
C GLN A 143 -0.14 13.11 2.78
N ALA A 144 -0.26 14.04 3.72
CA ALA A 144 0.62 15.21 3.76
C ALA A 144 2.09 14.82 3.98
N LEU A 145 2.34 13.76 4.76
CA LEU A 145 3.68 13.19 4.92
C LEU A 145 4.17 12.50 3.64
N VAL A 146 3.30 11.79 2.93
CA VAL A 146 3.64 11.20 1.63
C VAL A 146 4.05 12.30 0.64
N ASP A 147 3.31 13.40 0.59
CA ASP A 147 3.60 14.52 -0.30
C ASP A 147 4.95 15.17 0.06
N TYR A 148 5.17 15.46 1.35
CA TYR A 148 6.42 15.99 1.89
C TYR A 148 7.63 15.09 1.57
N LEU A 149 7.55 13.78 1.82
CA LEU A 149 8.63 12.85 1.54
C LEU A 149 8.91 12.73 0.03
N ASN A 150 7.88 12.86 -0.82
CA ASN A 150 8.07 12.90 -2.27
C ASN A 150 8.75 14.19 -2.74
N GLU A 151 8.44 15.33 -2.13
CA GLU A 151 9.14 16.60 -2.40
C GLU A 151 10.64 16.49 -2.07
N ILE A 152 11.00 15.84 -0.95
CA ILE A 152 12.39 15.53 -0.62
C ILE A 152 13.00 14.60 -1.68
N ARG A 153 12.33 13.48 -1.98
CA ARG A 153 12.82 12.47 -2.93
C ARG A 153 13.06 13.03 -4.33
N THR A 154 12.28 14.02 -4.74
CA THR A 154 12.40 14.68 -6.05
C THR A 154 13.33 15.90 -6.03
N GLY A 155 13.83 16.30 -4.86
CA GLY A 155 14.63 17.53 -4.68
C GLY A 155 13.84 18.81 -4.89
N ALA A 156 12.50 18.74 -4.79
CA ALA A 156 11.61 19.88 -4.96
C ALA A 156 11.46 20.72 -3.67
N LEU A 157 11.75 20.13 -2.51
CA LEU A 157 11.83 20.85 -1.24
C LEU A 157 13.02 21.83 -1.31
N ARG A 158 12.75 23.13 -1.42
CA ARG A 158 13.74 24.22 -1.51
C ARG A 158 13.56 25.21 -0.37
#